data_AF-T0JFM3-F1
#
_entry.id   AF-T0JFM3-F1
#
_cell.length_a   1.000
_cell.length_b   1.000
_cell.length_c   1.000
_cell.angle_alpha   90.00
_cell.angle_beta   90.00
_cell.angle_gamma   90.00
#
_symmetry.space_group_name_H-M   'P 1'
#
loop_
_entity.id
_entity.type
_entity.pdbx_description
1 polymer ?
#
loop_
_entity_poly.entity_id
_entity_poly.type
_entity_poly.pdbx_seq_one_letter_code
_entity_poly.pdbx_strand_id
1 'polypeptide(L)' 'MNIQTQYNYEKTWTTIDEKDTLRIIEEEVGDADPQGTLLYVKEAIKNGRVISVGSCKFRKSDI' A
#
# COMPACT_ATOMS: atom_id res chain seq x y z
N MET A 1 11.40 4.08 3.56
CA MET A 1 10.85 2.75 3.90
C MET A 1 10.49 2.10 2.59
N ASN A 2 10.90 0.86 2.36
CA ASN A 2 10.52 0.14 1.14
C ASN A 2 9.13 -0.46 1.33
N ILE A 3 8.18 -0.06 0.49
CA ILE A 3 6.80 -0.55 0.50
C ILE A 3 6.66 -1.51 -0.67
N GLN A 4 5.95 -2.61 -0.46
CA GLN A 4 5.54 -3.49 -1.55
C GLN A 4 4.03 -3.51 -1.66
N THR A 5 3.55 -3.50 -2.90
CA THR A 5 2.14 -3.70 -3.23
C THR A 5 1.93 -5.03 -3.94
N GLN A 6 0.72 -5.59 -3.82
CA GLN A 6 0.25 -6.71 -4.61
C GLN A 6 -1.23 -6.47 -4.93
N TYR A 7 -1.57 -6.42 -6.22
CA TYR A 7 -2.95 -6.42 -6.66
C TYR A 7 -3.58 -7.79 -6.43
N ASN A 8 -4.86 -7.86 -6.04
CA ASN A 8 -5.53 -9.12 -5.71
C ASN A 8 -5.56 -10.14 -6.87
N TYR A 9 -5.52 -9.67 -8.11
CA TYR A 9 -5.45 -10.51 -9.30
C TYR A 9 -4.02 -10.92 -9.67
N GLU A 10 -3.00 -10.31 -9.06
CA GLU A 10 -1.59 -10.64 -9.24
C GLU A 10 -1.07 -11.48 -8.08
N LYS A 11 -0.09 -12.35 -8.37
CA LYS A 11 0.58 -13.16 -7.34
C LYS A 11 1.95 -12.61 -6.95
N THR A 12 2.34 -11.48 -7.52
CA THR A 12 3.68 -10.90 -7.37
C THR A 12 3.63 -9.69 -6.44
N TRP A 13 4.70 -9.49 -5.68
CA TRP A 13 4.89 -8.28 -4.89
C TRP A 13 5.81 -7.34 -5.65
N THR A 14 5.37 -6.10 -5.82
CA THR A 14 6.12 -5.06 -6.52
C THR A 14 6.57 -4.02 -5.51
N THR A 15 7.87 -3.74 -5.44
CA THR A 15 8.39 -2.65 -4.62
C THR A 15 8.07 -1.33 -5.29
N ILE A 16 7.45 -0.44 -4.52
CA ILE A 16 7.03 0.88 -4.95
C ILE A 16 7.56 1.93 -3.99
N ASP A 17 7.73 3.15 -4.48
CA ASP A 17 8.02 4.28 -3.62
C ASP A 17 6.74 4.90 -3.05
N GLU A 18 6.92 5.90 -2.20
CA GLU A 18 5.83 6.55 -1.48
C GLU A 18 4.86 7.29 -2.40
N LYS A 19 5.35 7.91 -3.48
CA LYS A 19 4.53 8.62 -4.46
C LYS A 19 3.66 7.63 -5.23
N ASP A 20 4.23 6.51 -5.66
CA ASP A 20 3.44 5.43 -6.29
C ASP A 20 2.44 4.82 -5.31
N THR A 21 2.82 4.65 -4.04
CA THR A 21 1.90 4.17 -2.99
C THR A 21 0.70 5.09 -2.86
N LEU A 22 0.92 6.41 -2.80
CA LEU A 22 -0.16 7.38 -2.74
C LEU A 22 -1.06 7.30 -3.97
N ARG A 23 -0.46 7.24 -5.16
CA ARG A 23 -1.20 7.18 -6.43
C ARG A 23 -2.11 5.96 -6.51
N ILE A 24 -1.61 4.79 -6.10
CA ILE A 24 -2.40 3.55 -6.05
C ILE A 24 -3.52 3.68 -5.03
N ILE A 25 -3.24 4.27 -3.85
CA ILE A 25 -4.28 4.50 -2.85
C ILE A 25 -5.35 5.43 -3.41
N GLU A 26 -4.99 6.54 -4.05
CA GLU A 26 -5.94 7.46 -4.70
C GLU A 26 -6.83 6.74 -5.72
N GLU A 27 -6.27 5.83 -6.52
CA GLU A 27 -7.03 5.02 -7.48
C GLU A 27 -8.00 4.03 -6.80
N GLU A 28 -7.62 3.47 -5.65
CA GLU A 28 -8.44 2.48 -4.92
C GLU A 28 -9.51 3.10 -4.00
N VAL A 29 -9.23 4.27 -3.41
CA VAL A 29 -10.10 4.91 -2.43
C VAL A 29 -10.98 6.02 -3.02
N GLY A 30 -10.66 6.52 -4.21
CA GLY A 30 -11.42 7.56 -4.91
C GLY A 30 -11.50 8.87 -4.11
N ASP A 31 -12.73 9.34 -3.86
CA ASP A 31 -13.04 10.57 -3.09
C ASP A 31 -12.80 10.46 -1.57
N ALA A 32 -12.34 9.32 -1.05
CA ALA A 32 -11.94 9.22 0.34
C ALA A 32 -10.64 10.00 0.63
N ASP A 33 -10.11 9.95 1.86
CA ASP A 33 -8.86 10.63 2.23
C ASP A 33 -7.62 9.74 1.90
N PRO A 34 -6.95 9.94 0.76
CA PRO A 34 -5.80 9.12 0.37
C PRO A 34 -4.59 9.39 1.25
N GLN A 35 -4.44 10.60 1.78
CA GLN A 35 -3.34 10.98 2.66
C GLN A 35 -3.41 10.27 4.01
N GLY A 36 -4.58 10.27 4.67
CA GLY A 36 -4.80 9.52 5.90
C GLY A 36 -4.68 8.02 5.69
N THR A 37 -5.12 7.52 4.53
CA THR A 37 -4.93 6.10 4.17
C THR A 37 -3.44 5.75 4.00
N LEU A 38 -2.64 6.62 3.36
CA LEU A 38 -1.19 6.44 3.25
C LEU A 38 -0.52 6.41 4.63
N LEU A 39 -0.92 7.30 5.54
CA LEU A 39 -0.45 7.31 6.93
C LEU A 39 -0.78 6.00 7.63
N TYR A 40 -2.04 5.57 7.56
CA TYR A 40 -2.48 4.29 8.11
C TYR A 40 -1.67 3.12 7.55
N VAL A 41 -1.44 3.08 6.23
CA VAL A 41 -0.66 2.04 5.56
C VAL A 41 0.74 1.97 6.15
N LYS A 42 1.45 3.09 6.18
CA LYS A 42 2.81 3.18 6.73
C LYS A 42 2.89 2.70 8.17
N GLU A 43 1.95 3.11 9.02
CA GLU A 43 1.94 2.71 10.43
C GLU A 43 1.63 1.21 10.60
N ALA A 44 0.66 0.70 9.85
CA ALA A 44 0.26 -0.70 9.95
C ALA A 44 1.37 -1.65 9.48
N ILE A 45 1.99 -1.37 8.33
CA ILE A 45 3.02 -2.24 7.75
C ILE A 45 4.36 -2.14 8.49
N LYS A 46 4.59 -1.09 9.30
CA LYS A 46 5.81 -0.93 10.10
C LYS A 46 6.08 -2.12 11.02
N ASN A 47 5.01 -2.75 11.51
CA ASN A 47 5.05 -3.93 12.39
C ASN A 47 5.08 -5.26 11.62
N GLY A 48 5.36 -5.25 10.31
CA GLY A 48 5.39 -6.46 9.48
C GLY A 48 4.00 -6.99 9.09
N ARG A 49 2.93 -6.21 9.34
CA ARG A 49 1.58 -6.58 8.91
C ARG A 49 1.41 -6.36 7.41
N VAL A 50 0.56 -7.19 6.82
CA VAL A 50 0.00 -6.96 5.48
C VAL A 50 -1.38 -6.35 5.67
N ILE A 51 -1.67 -5.26 4.98
CA ILE A 51 -3.00 -4.65 4.98
C ILE A 51 -3.55 -4.61 3.56
N SER A 52 -4.88 -4.47 3.44
CA SER A 52 -5.54 -4.30 2.15
C SER A 52 -6.19 -2.93 2.06
N VAL A 53 -6.07 -2.28 0.91
CA VAL A 53 -6.80 -1.06 0.53
C VAL A 53 -7.41 -1.33 -0.83
N GLY A 54 -8.75 -1.36 -0.89
CA GLY A 54 -9.48 -1.79 -2.08
C GLY A 54 -9.05 -3.18 -2.54
N SER A 55 -8.54 -3.25 -3.76
CA SER A 55 -8.05 -4.46 -4.43
C SER A 55 -6.54 -4.68 -4.25
N CYS A 56 -5.84 -3.77 -3.58
CA CYS A 56 -4.40 -3.82 -3.37
C CYS A 56 -4.05 -4.26 -1.94
N LYS A 57 -2.94 -4.97 -1.80
CA LYS A 57 -2.33 -5.31 -0.50
C LYS A 57 -1.01 -4.60 -0.35
N PHE A 58 -0.73 -4.08 0.83
CA PHE A 58 0.51 -3.39 1.16
C PHE A 58 1.25 -4.09 2.28
N ARG A 59 2.58 -4.17 2.15
CA ARG A 59 3.47 -4.67 3.20
C ARG A 59 4.79 -3.92 3.20
N LYS A 60 5.52 -4.02 4.31
CA LYS A 60 6.92 -3.59 4.38
C LYS A 60 7.77 -4.56 3.57
N SER A 61 8.67 -4.05 2.73
CA SER A 61 9.72 -4.88 2.13
C SER A 61 10.68 -5.33 3.22
N ASP A 62 10.91 -6.64 3.33
CA ASP A 62 11.85 -7.26 4.28
C ASP A 62 13.28 -7.36 3.71
N ILE A 63 13.47 -6.86 2.49
CA ILE A 63 14.75 -6.84 1.76
C ILE A 63 15.55 -5.59 2.12
#